data_AF-A0A6A6Q9R2-F1
#
_entry.id   AF-A0A6A6Q9R2-F1
#
_cell.length_a   1.000
_cell.length_b   1.000
_cell.length_c   1.000
_cell.angle_alpha   90.00
_cell.angle_beta   90.00
_cell.angle_gamma   90.00
#
_symmetry.space_group_name_H-M   'P 1'
#
loop_
_entity.id
_entity.type
_entity.pdbx_description
1 polymer ?
#
loop_
_entity_poly.entity_id
_entity_poly.type
_entity_poly.pdbx_seq_one_letter_code
_entity_poly.pdbx_strand_id
1 'polypeptide(L)'
;MLVLSFILAAGSLSTLVSGAPLPKFALNVRNAIDTVATAAHHLVEKRSGDVYKVYGGTGAVSNGWPAQSAWVADFETMFSAQKPIMSSSCTQWNVANTSPTEITAIHDGLKTVSAETGIDARYLLAILMQESNGCVRVPTTNWGVRNPGLMQDHDGAATCNENGVQNPCPASTITQMIRDGAAGTTAGEGLKQTIARSGASDVSKYYKGARLYNSGSIDSSGNLGAGIATHCYVSDVANRLTGWVSAPHGCVEATIGSVTGQAVSGGDDTTTPTTPTTPTTPKVTPVSTPKVTPTPKPTTPKPTTPTTKQVGDKSPSAQKAPGASSACKGWYTISNGNVCTTLENKFGVSMANLEKWNTGLKSDCSNLWLGYSYCVSA
;
A
#
# COMPACT_ATOMS: atom_id res chain seq x y z
N MET A 1 -50.71 -46.17 -62.98
CA MET A 1 -51.72 -45.79 -61.97
C MET A 1 -51.51 -44.33 -61.63
N LEU A 2 -52.57 -43.54 -61.86
CA LEU A 2 -52.87 -42.16 -61.47
C LEU A 2 -51.81 -41.04 -61.48
N VAL A 3 -52.20 -40.00 -62.20
CA VAL A 3 -51.58 -38.68 -62.44
C VAL A 3 -52.10 -37.70 -61.38
N LEU A 4 -51.31 -36.70 -60.96
CA LEU A 4 -51.52 -35.25 -61.16
C LEU A 4 -50.74 -34.39 -60.16
N SER A 5 -50.05 -33.38 -60.71
CA SER A 5 -49.46 -32.20 -60.05
C SER A 5 -50.47 -31.07 -59.88
N PHE A 6 -50.29 -30.16 -58.90
CA PHE A 6 -50.56 -28.69 -58.88
C PHE A 6 -50.00 -28.18 -57.52
N ILE A 7 -49.04 -27.24 -57.36
CA ILE A 7 -48.83 -25.84 -57.78
C ILE A 7 -49.69 -24.78 -57.03
N LEU A 8 -48.98 -23.73 -56.55
CA LEU A 8 -49.38 -22.38 -56.06
C LEU A 8 -50.06 -22.30 -54.67
N ALA A 9 -49.93 -21.25 -53.84
CA ALA A 9 -49.00 -20.13 -53.67
C ALA A 9 -49.41 -19.31 -52.43
N ALA A 10 -48.45 -18.54 -51.91
CA ALA A 10 -48.53 -17.21 -51.30
C ALA A 10 -49.56 -16.86 -50.20
N GLY A 11 -49.06 -16.20 -49.15
CA GLY A 11 -49.89 -15.40 -48.24
C GLY A 11 -49.14 -14.91 -47.00
N SER A 12 -48.52 -13.74 -47.11
CA SER A 12 -48.02 -12.89 -46.02
C SER A 12 -49.07 -12.56 -44.96
N LEU A 13 -48.68 -12.35 -43.69
CA LEU A 13 -48.96 -11.12 -42.92
C LEU A 13 -48.26 -11.09 -41.56
N SER A 14 -47.79 -9.90 -41.18
CA SER A 14 -47.16 -9.57 -39.91
C SER A 14 -48.18 -9.29 -38.79
N THR A 15 -47.75 -9.52 -37.55
CA THR A 15 -48.17 -8.91 -36.27
C THR A 15 -49.63 -9.03 -35.84
N LEU A 16 -49.87 -9.63 -34.66
CA LEU A 16 -50.36 -8.85 -33.52
C LEU A 16 -50.09 -9.57 -32.19
N VAL A 17 -49.66 -8.75 -31.23
CA VAL A 17 -49.40 -9.05 -29.83
C VAL A 17 -50.72 -9.33 -29.12
N SER A 18 -50.78 -10.43 -28.36
CA SER A 18 -51.66 -10.52 -27.19
C SER A 18 -50.86 -11.15 -26.06
N GLY A 19 -50.65 -10.35 -25.01
CA GLY A 19 -49.84 -10.70 -23.84
C GLY A 19 -50.45 -11.86 -23.06
N ALA A 20 -49.63 -12.90 -22.86
CA ALA A 20 -49.86 -13.86 -21.80
C ALA A 20 -49.48 -13.24 -20.45
N PRO A 21 -50.24 -13.51 -19.37
CA PRO A 21 -50.00 -12.92 -18.06
C PRO A 21 -48.66 -13.42 -17.49
N LEU A 22 -47.82 -12.47 -17.11
CA LEU A 22 -46.58 -12.71 -16.37
C LEU A 22 -46.89 -13.45 -15.07
N PRO A 23 -46.19 -14.55 -14.73
CA PRO A 23 -46.24 -15.08 -13.39
C PRO A 23 -45.62 -14.04 -12.45
N LYS A 24 -46.41 -13.58 -11.47
CA LYS A 24 -45.93 -12.78 -10.34
C LYS A 24 -45.01 -13.63 -9.47
N PHE A 25 -43.78 -13.86 -9.93
CA PHE A 25 -42.69 -14.16 -9.02
C PHE A 25 -42.22 -12.83 -8.45
N ALA A 26 -42.89 -12.41 -7.37
CA ALA A 26 -42.31 -11.50 -6.40
C ALA A 26 -41.13 -12.23 -5.73
N LEU A 27 -40.00 -12.30 -6.42
CA LEU A 27 -38.76 -12.84 -5.90
C LEU A 27 -37.92 -11.66 -5.41
N ASN A 28 -38.01 -11.41 -4.10
CA ASN A 28 -37.09 -10.65 -3.23
C ASN A 28 -35.86 -9.99 -3.87
N VAL A 29 -36.06 -8.98 -4.72
CA VAL A 29 -34.94 -8.13 -5.20
C VAL A 29 -34.38 -7.29 -4.05
N ARG A 30 -35.10 -7.10 -2.93
CA ARG A 30 -34.57 -6.40 -1.75
C ARG A 30 -33.55 -7.21 -0.94
N ASN A 31 -33.63 -8.55 -0.94
CA ASN A 31 -32.66 -9.37 -0.21
C ASN A 31 -31.34 -9.58 -0.96
N ALA A 32 -31.31 -9.46 -2.29
CA ALA A 32 -30.06 -9.57 -3.05
C ALA A 32 -29.18 -8.31 -2.89
N ILE A 33 -29.80 -7.13 -2.79
CA ILE A 33 -29.09 -5.86 -2.50
C ILE A 33 -28.59 -5.85 -1.06
N ASP A 34 -29.38 -6.38 -0.11
CA ASP A 34 -28.92 -6.54 1.28
C ASP A 34 -27.84 -7.61 1.41
N THR A 35 -27.85 -8.70 0.62
CA THR A 35 -26.79 -9.72 0.67
C THR A 35 -25.46 -9.18 0.14
N VAL A 36 -25.49 -8.32 -0.89
CA VAL A 36 -24.27 -7.66 -1.42
C VAL A 36 -23.83 -6.50 -0.52
N ALA A 37 -24.76 -5.75 0.08
CA ALA A 37 -24.45 -4.69 1.03
C ALA A 37 -23.95 -5.25 2.38
N THR A 38 -24.43 -6.41 2.82
CA THR A 38 -23.96 -7.10 4.03
C THR A 38 -22.61 -7.78 3.79
N ALA A 39 -22.34 -8.30 2.59
CA ALA A 39 -21.01 -8.75 2.18
C ALA A 39 -20.00 -7.59 2.09
N ALA A 40 -20.43 -6.40 1.67
CA ALA A 40 -19.59 -5.20 1.66
C ALA A 40 -19.38 -4.60 3.08
N HIS A 41 -20.39 -4.67 3.94
CA HIS A 41 -20.28 -4.22 5.34
C HIS A 41 -19.45 -5.17 6.23
N HIS A 42 -19.32 -6.46 5.88
CA HIS A 42 -18.40 -7.39 6.55
C HIS A 42 -16.94 -7.27 6.09
N LEU A 43 -16.62 -6.53 5.02
CA LEU A 43 -15.24 -6.31 4.57
C LEU A 43 -14.58 -5.08 5.21
N VAL A 44 -15.34 -4.30 6.01
CA VAL A 44 -14.83 -3.22 6.87
C VAL A 44 -15.17 -3.52 8.34
N GLU A 45 -15.27 -4.80 8.69
CA GLU A 45 -14.91 -5.17 10.05
C GLU A 45 -13.39 -5.01 10.09
N LYS A 46 -12.93 -3.96 10.76
CA LYS A 46 -11.54 -3.76 11.16
C LYS A 46 -11.02 -5.12 11.59
N ARG A 47 -10.29 -5.83 10.69
CA ARG A 47 -9.82 -7.20 10.98
C ARG A 47 -9.16 -7.07 12.34
N SER A 48 -9.56 -7.89 13.31
CA SER A 48 -9.00 -7.86 14.67
C SER A 48 -7.49 -8.26 14.72
N GLY A 49 -6.76 -8.01 13.63
CA GLY A 49 -5.33 -8.18 13.44
C GLY A 49 -4.72 -7.31 12.32
N ASP A 50 -5.43 -6.33 11.73
CA ASP A 50 -4.77 -5.32 10.88
C ASP A 50 -3.94 -4.40 11.79
N VAL A 51 -2.65 -4.70 11.89
CA VAL A 51 -1.70 -4.07 12.80
C VAL A 51 -0.40 -3.85 12.05
N TYR A 52 0.22 -2.70 12.27
CA TYR A 52 1.56 -2.40 11.80
C TYR A 52 2.59 -2.68 12.90
N LYS A 53 3.68 -3.37 12.55
CA LYS A 53 4.85 -3.63 13.41
C LYS A 53 6.10 -3.06 12.76
N VAL A 54 6.92 -2.32 13.51
CA VAL A 54 8.16 -1.78 12.96
C VAL A 54 9.24 -2.85 12.96
N TYR A 55 9.81 -3.17 11.80
CA TYR A 55 10.88 -4.17 11.69
C TYR A 55 12.21 -3.50 11.30
N GLY A 56 13.19 -3.52 12.22
CA GLY A 56 14.55 -3.05 11.97
C GLY A 56 15.58 -4.18 12.01
N GLY A 57 16.82 -3.89 11.60
CA GLY A 57 17.89 -4.89 11.54
C GLY A 57 17.89 -5.69 10.24
N THR A 58 18.33 -6.94 10.27
CA THR A 58 18.87 -7.62 9.07
C THR A 58 17.87 -8.43 8.24
N GLY A 59 16.59 -8.43 8.61
CA GLY A 59 15.61 -9.36 8.03
C GLY A 59 15.60 -10.74 8.68
N ALA A 60 16.55 -11.02 9.60
CA ALA A 60 16.62 -12.31 10.27
C ALA A 60 15.49 -12.49 11.29
N VAL A 61 14.94 -13.70 11.39
CA VAL A 61 13.93 -14.05 12.41
C VAL A 61 14.45 -13.81 13.83
N SER A 62 15.75 -13.99 14.05
CA SER A 62 16.43 -13.68 15.31
C SER A 62 16.41 -12.18 15.67
N ASN A 63 16.15 -11.29 14.71
CA ASN A 63 15.91 -9.86 14.95
C ASN A 63 14.42 -9.53 15.14
N GLY A 64 13.54 -10.53 15.21
CA GLY A 64 12.09 -10.35 15.37
C GLY A 64 11.32 -10.19 14.06
N TRP A 65 11.95 -10.45 12.92
CA TRP A 65 11.28 -10.47 11.62
C TRP A 65 10.39 -11.71 11.49
N PRO A 66 9.28 -11.64 10.71
CA PRO A 66 8.38 -12.76 10.57
C PRO A 66 9.08 -13.92 9.84
N ALA A 67 8.91 -15.14 10.35
CA ALA A 67 9.17 -16.33 9.56
C ALA A 67 8.17 -16.43 8.40
N GLN A 68 8.50 -17.17 7.33
CA GLN A 68 7.59 -17.35 6.19
C GLN A 68 6.26 -18.03 6.60
N SER A 69 6.28 -18.84 7.67
CA SER A 69 5.09 -19.45 8.27
C SER A 69 4.16 -18.45 8.98
N ALA A 70 4.64 -17.24 9.29
CA ALA A 70 3.84 -16.16 9.87
C ALA A 70 3.19 -15.26 8.81
N TRP A 71 3.49 -15.48 7.52
CA TRP A 71 2.84 -14.75 6.44
C TRP A 71 1.36 -15.14 6.35
N VAL A 72 0.54 -14.30 5.70
CA VAL A 72 -0.86 -14.63 5.37
C VAL A 72 -0.91 -16.00 4.72
N ALA A 73 -1.82 -16.86 5.21
CA ALA A 73 -1.83 -18.30 4.94
C ALA A 73 -1.75 -18.65 3.45
N ASP A 74 -2.46 -17.89 2.61
CA ASP A 74 -2.55 -18.13 1.19
C ASP A 74 -2.65 -16.82 0.38
N PHE A 75 -2.32 -16.93 -0.91
CA PHE A 75 -2.32 -15.82 -1.85
C PHE A 75 -3.73 -15.23 -2.08
N GLU A 76 -4.77 -16.06 -2.14
CA GLU A 76 -6.13 -15.61 -2.44
C GLU A 76 -6.69 -14.72 -1.32
N THR A 77 -6.40 -15.10 -0.06
CA THR A 77 -6.71 -14.30 1.13
C THR A 77 -5.98 -12.97 1.11
N MET A 78 -4.67 -12.97 0.83
CA MET A 78 -3.86 -11.75 0.79
C MET A 78 -4.32 -10.82 -0.35
N PHE A 79 -4.54 -11.37 -1.55
CA PHE A 79 -4.98 -10.62 -2.72
C PHE A 79 -6.35 -9.98 -2.51
N SER A 80 -7.31 -10.75 -1.97
CA SER A 80 -8.65 -10.25 -1.70
C SER A 80 -8.66 -9.06 -0.75
N ALA A 81 -7.76 -9.05 0.24
CA ALA A 81 -7.64 -7.94 1.19
C ALA A 81 -7.14 -6.63 0.53
N GLN A 82 -6.41 -6.71 -0.59
CA GLN A 82 -5.82 -5.55 -1.27
C GLN A 82 -6.72 -4.95 -2.36
N LYS A 83 -7.78 -5.66 -2.79
CA LYS A 83 -8.70 -5.20 -3.85
C LYS A 83 -9.27 -3.79 -3.63
N PRO A 84 -9.70 -3.40 -2.42
CA PRO A 84 -10.21 -2.04 -2.18
C PRO A 84 -9.15 -0.96 -2.47
N ILE A 85 -7.89 -1.21 -2.09
CA ILE A 85 -6.78 -0.29 -2.36
C ILE A 85 -6.53 -0.20 -3.87
N MET A 86 -6.42 -1.34 -4.57
CA MET A 86 -6.21 -1.36 -6.02
C MET A 86 -7.31 -0.58 -6.77
N SER A 87 -8.57 -0.74 -6.35
CA SER A 87 -9.74 -0.11 -6.98
C SER A 87 -9.80 1.43 -6.85
N SER A 88 -8.96 2.02 -6.01
CA SER A 88 -8.87 3.48 -5.82
C SER A 88 -7.46 4.04 -6.02
N SER A 89 -6.49 3.16 -6.29
CA SER A 89 -5.04 3.44 -6.29
C SER A 89 -4.58 4.48 -7.31
N CYS A 90 -5.25 4.62 -8.45
CA CYS A 90 -4.82 5.55 -9.50
C CYS A 90 -5.31 6.98 -9.31
N THR A 91 -6.26 7.21 -8.40
CA THR A 91 -6.82 8.54 -8.10
C THR A 91 -5.72 9.56 -7.81
N GLN A 92 -4.64 9.14 -7.14
CA GLN A 92 -3.49 9.99 -6.79
C GLN A 92 -2.76 10.60 -8.00
N TRP A 93 -2.93 10.02 -9.20
CA TRP A 93 -2.37 10.54 -10.46
C TRP A 93 -3.44 11.12 -11.38
N ASN A 94 -4.67 11.26 -10.90
CA ASN A 94 -5.80 11.79 -11.68
C ASN A 94 -6.04 11.01 -12.99
N VAL A 95 -5.88 9.69 -12.95
CA VAL A 95 -6.19 8.76 -14.05
C VAL A 95 -7.22 7.72 -13.60
N ALA A 96 -7.83 7.03 -14.55
CA ALA A 96 -8.84 6.01 -14.25
C ALA A 96 -8.27 4.94 -13.30
N ASN A 97 -9.03 4.64 -12.24
CA ASN A 97 -8.70 3.57 -11.30
C ASN A 97 -8.66 2.19 -11.96
N THR A 98 -7.91 1.27 -11.35
CA THR A 98 -7.84 -0.12 -11.79
C THR A 98 -9.23 -0.76 -11.71
N SER A 99 -9.79 -1.12 -12.87
CA SER A 99 -11.12 -1.72 -12.98
C SER A 99 -11.14 -3.16 -12.44
N PRO A 100 -12.32 -3.73 -12.14
CA PRO A 100 -12.43 -5.12 -11.69
C PRO A 100 -11.76 -6.13 -12.65
N THR A 101 -11.89 -5.93 -13.96
CA THR A 101 -11.24 -6.78 -14.98
C THR A 101 -9.71 -6.68 -14.91
N GLU A 102 -9.17 -5.48 -14.68
CA GLU A 102 -7.73 -5.28 -14.55
C GLU A 102 -7.20 -5.81 -13.21
N ILE A 103 -7.98 -5.72 -12.13
CA ILE A 103 -7.66 -6.39 -10.86
C ILE A 103 -7.56 -7.89 -11.06
N THR A 104 -8.49 -8.51 -11.82
CA THR A 104 -8.39 -9.93 -12.19
C THR A 104 -7.13 -10.20 -13.04
N ALA A 105 -6.77 -9.30 -13.97
CA ALA A 105 -5.53 -9.45 -14.73
C ALA A 105 -4.26 -9.34 -13.86
N ILE A 106 -4.25 -8.49 -12.82
CA ILE A 106 -3.16 -8.44 -11.84
C ILE A 106 -3.07 -9.78 -11.10
N HIS A 107 -4.19 -10.31 -10.63
CA HIS A 107 -4.26 -11.60 -9.94
C HIS A 107 -3.65 -12.73 -10.78
N ASP A 108 -4.11 -12.85 -12.02
CA ASP A 108 -3.68 -13.93 -12.93
C ASP A 108 -2.23 -13.74 -13.37
N GLY A 109 -1.80 -12.49 -13.58
CA GLY A 109 -0.42 -12.13 -13.86
C GLY A 109 0.52 -12.51 -12.72
N LEU A 110 0.16 -12.20 -11.47
CA LEU A 110 0.95 -12.58 -10.28
C LEU A 110 1.11 -14.10 -10.15
N LYS A 111 0.05 -14.88 -10.39
CA LYS A 111 0.11 -16.35 -10.36
C LYS A 111 0.99 -16.91 -11.49
N THR A 112 0.82 -16.37 -12.69
CA THR A 112 1.62 -16.75 -13.86
C THR A 112 3.11 -16.49 -13.61
N VAL A 113 3.46 -15.28 -13.21
CA VAL A 113 4.85 -14.87 -13.00
C VAL A 113 5.46 -15.56 -11.77
N SER A 114 4.67 -15.83 -10.73
CA SER A 114 5.10 -16.67 -9.60
C SER A 114 5.54 -18.05 -10.07
N ALA A 115 4.77 -18.69 -10.96
CA ALA A 115 5.14 -19.98 -11.53
C ALA A 115 6.39 -19.91 -12.43
N GLU A 116 6.54 -18.84 -13.23
CA GLU A 116 7.70 -18.64 -14.12
C GLU A 116 9.00 -18.39 -13.35
N THR A 117 8.93 -17.62 -12.27
CA THR A 117 10.11 -17.16 -11.52
C THR A 117 10.46 -18.05 -10.34
N GLY A 118 9.50 -18.82 -9.82
CA GLY A 118 9.61 -19.54 -8.55
C GLY A 118 9.49 -18.66 -7.31
N ILE A 119 9.13 -17.38 -7.46
CA ILE A 119 8.94 -16.44 -6.36
C ILE A 119 7.52 -16.60 -5.80
N ASP A 120 7.37 -16.61 -4.48
CA ASP A 120 6.08 -16.70 -3.80
C ASP A 120 5.14 -15.55 -4.24
N ALA A 121 3.93 -15.89 -4.72
CA ALA A 121 2.97 -14.90 -5.21
C ALA A 121 2.56 -13.86 -4.15
N ARG A 122 2.59 -14.22 -2.85
CA ARG A 122 2.34 -13.27 -1.75
C ARG A 122 3.41 -12.18 -1.69
N TYR A 123 4.67 -12.57 -1.94
CA TYR A 123 5.79 -11.63 -1.99
C TYR A 123 5.71 -10.73 -3.22
N LEU A 124 5.38 -11.29 -4.40
CA LEU A 124 5.14 -10.48 -5.60
C LEU A 124 4.03 -9.44 -5.38
N LEU A 125 2.92 -9.85 -4.76
CA LEU A 125 1.84 -8.94 -4.40
C LEU A 125 2.30 -7.86 -3.41
N ALA A 126 3.08 -8.21 -2.38
CA ALA A 126 3.59 -7.25 -1.42
C ALA A 126 4.44 -6.15 -2.08
N ILE A 127 5.32 -6.53 -3.00
CA ILE A 127 6.15 -5.58 -3.76
C ILE A 127 5.28 -4.75 -4.70
N LEU A 128 4.39 -5.37 -5.48
CA LEU A 128 3.48 -4.63 -6.37
C LEU A 128 2.65 -3.57 -5.63
N MET A 129 2.14 -3.93 -4.45
CA MET A 129 1.41 -2.98 -3.61
C MET A 129 2.32 -1.88 -3.04
N GLN A 130 3.57 -2.21 -2.72
CA GLN A 130 4.55 -1.22 -2.25
C GLN A 130 4.94 -0.23 -3.35
N GLU A 131 5.04 -0.68 -4.60
CA GLU A 131 5.48 0.17 -5.72
C GLU A 131 4.37 1.07 -6.26
N SER A 132 3.14 0.56 -6.38
CA SER A 132 2.07 1.29 -7.09
C SER A 132 0.70 1.25 -6.43
N ASN A 133 0.56 0.58 -5.28
CA ASN A 133 -0.74 0.23 -4.70
C ASN A 133 -1.67 -0.53 -5.69
N GLY A 134 -1.12 -1.13 -6.75
CA GLY A 134 -1.87 -1.82 -7.80
C GLY A 134 -2.52 -0.90 -8.84
N CYS A 135 -2.01 0.31 -9.02
CA CYS A 135 -2.44 1.16 -10.13
C CYS A 135 -1.79 0.72 -11.44
N VAL A 136 -2.57 0.13 -12.34
CA VAL A 136 -2.09 -0.31 -13.68
C VAL A 136 -1.66 0.85 -14.57
N ARG A 137 -1.97 2.09 -14.18
CA ARG A 137 -1.61 3.34 -14.85
C ARG A 137 -0.69 4.21 -13.98
N VAL A 138 0.07 3.59 -13.08
CA VAL A 138 1.12 4.32 -12.35
C VAL A 138 2.05 4.99 -13.38
N PRO A 139 2.35 6.29 -13.27
CA PRO A 139 3.21 6.96 -14.23
C PRO A 139 4.58 6.31 -14.30
N THR A 140 5.11 6.21 -15.50
CA THR A 140 6.51 5.83 -15.70
C THR A 140 7.40 6.95 -15.16
N THR A 141 8.35 6.61 -14.28
CA THR A 141 9.34 7.56 -13.79
C THR A 141 10.62 7.46 -14.64
N ASN A 142 11.34 8.57 -14.82
CA ASN A 142 12.61 8.57 -15.54
C ASN A 142 13.54 9.65 -15.00
N TRP A 143 14.47 9.26 -14.13
CA TRP A 143 15.47 10.15 -13.52
C TRP A 143 16.90 9.71 -13.87
N GLY A 144 17.09 9.16 -15.07
CA GLY A 144 18.34 8.55 -15.53
C GLY A 144 18.23 7.03 -15.73
N VAL A 145 17.22 6.41 -15.11
CA VAL A 145 16.74 5.05 -15.38
C VAL A 145 15.23 5.13 -15.54
N ARG A 146 14.68 4.44 -16.53
CA ARG A 146 13.25 4.44 -16.81
C ARG A 146 12.58 3.33 -16.01
N ASN A 147 11.63 3.67 -15.13
CA ASN A 147 10.94 2.70 -14.27
C ASN A 147 9.43 2.70 -14.55
N PRO A 148 8.95 1.95 -15.55
CA PRO A 148 7.53 1.85 -15.85
C PRO A 148 6.75 0.88 -14.96
N GLY A 149 5.44 0.93 -15.09
CA GLY A 149 4.58 -0.20 -14.75
C GLY A 149 4.34 -0.43 -13.27
N LEU A 150 3.52 -1.44 -12.99
CA LEU A 150 2.99 -1.81 -11.67
C LEU A 150 4.05 -2.00 -10.59
N MET A 151 5.25 -2.45 -10.99
CA MET A 151 6.34 -2.76 -10.06
C MET A 151 7.53 -1.80 -10.24
N GLN A 152 7.35 -0.67 -10.96
CA GLN A 152 8.39 0.34 -11.24
C GLN A 152 9.67 -0.32 -11.75
N ASP A 153 9.52 -1.05 -12.85
CA ASP A 153 10.47 -2.04 -13.35
C ASP A 153 11.71 -1.36 -13.95
N HIS A 154 12.93 -1.75 -13.56
CA HIS A 154 14.14 -1.17 -14.13
C HIS A 154 14.23 -1.41 -15.65
N ASP A 155 14.03 -0.34 -16.44
CA ASP A 155 13.93 -0.35 -17.90
C ASP A 155 12.91 -1.39 -18.43
N GLY A 156 11.77 -1.52 -17.75
CA GLY A 156 10.68 -2.43 -18.14
C GLY A 156 10.15 -2.21 -19.55
N ALA A 157 9.66 -3.26 -20.21
CA ALA A 157 9.11 -3.18 -21.56
C ALA A 157 7.66 -2.68 -21.57
N ALA A 158 6.93 -2.82 -20.47
CA ALA A 158 5.49 -2.59 -20.43
C ALA A 158 5.07 -1.41 -19.54
N THR A 159 4.16 -0.59 -20.03
CA THR A 159 3.50 0.50 -19.29
C THR A 159 2.14 0.81 -19.90
N CYS A 160 1.23 1.34 -19.10
CA CYS A 160 -0.04 1.92 -19.56
C CYS A 160 -0.12 3.42 -19.25
N ASN A 161 0.98 4.02 -18.80
CA ASN A 161 1.07 5.45 -18.55
C ASN A 161 2.48 5.97 -18.85
N GLU A 162 2.73 6.13 -20.16
CA GLU A 162 3.89 6.80 -20.71
C GLU A 162 3.53 7.36 -22.09
N ASN A 163 3.79 8.65 -22.31
CA ASN A 163 3.39 9.35 -23.54
C ASN A 163 1.87 9.30 -23.84
N GLY A 164 1.06 9.06 -22.80
CA GLY A 164 -0.38 8.86 -22.89
C GLY A 164 -0.84 7.84 -21.86
N VAL A 165 -2.12 7.92 -21.51
CA VAL A 165 -2.75 6.97 -20.58
C VAL A 165 -3.55 5.96 -21.39
N GLN A 166 -3.16 4.69 -21.31
CA GLN A 166 -3.92 3.59 -21.88
C GLN A 166 -5.01 3.14 -20.92
N ASN A 167 -6.26 3.14 -21.41
CA ASN A 167 -7.42 2.73 -20.65
C ASN A 167 -8.46 2.04 -21.57
N PRO A 168 -8.81 0.76 -21.35
CA PRO A 168 -8.26 -0.14 -20.33
C PRO A 168 -6.81 -0.55 -20.62
N CYS A 169 -6.08 -0.89 -19.56
CA CYS A 169 -4.75 -1.49 -19.63
C CYS A 169 -4.87 -2.98 -20.00
N PRO A 170 -4.24 -3.47 -21.09
CA PRO A 170 -4.38 -4.86 -21.52
C PRO A 170 -3.83 -5.85 -20.50
N ALA A 171 -4.47 -7.02 -20.36
CA ALA A 171 -4.04 -8.07 -19.44
C ALA A 171 -2.61 -8.58 -19.73
N SER A 172 -2.23 -8.64 -21.01
CA SER A 172 -0.85 -8.98 -21.41
C SER A 172 0.15 -7.92 -20.96
N THR A 173 -0.19 -6.63 -21.08
CA THR A 173 0.64 -5.53 -20.58
C THR A 173 0.78 -5.58 -19.07
N ILE A 174 -0.32 -5.81 -18.34
CA ILE A 174 -0.32 -5.99 -16.88
C ILE A 174 0.59 -7.15 -16.45
N THR A 175 0.45 -8.30 -17.11
CA THR A 175 1.30 -9.48 -16.84
C THR A 175 2.77 -9.18 -17.14
N GLN A 176 3.05 -8.43 -18.21
CA GLN A 176 4.42 -8.08 -18.57
C GLN A 176 5.06 -7.11 -17.57
N MET A 177 4.33 -6.12 -17.03
CA MET A 177 4.84 -5.26 -15.94
C MET A 177 5.25 -6.12 -14.74
N ILE A 178 4.40 -7.07 -14.33
CA ILE A 178 4.70 -7.96 -13.20
C ILE A 178 5.92 -8.84 -13.52
N ARG A 179 6.02 -9.33 -14.76
CA ARG A 179 7.14 -10.15 -15.22
C ARG A 179 8.45 -9.38 -15.21
N ASP A 180 8.46 -8.15 -15.69
CA ASP A 180 9.66 -7.32 -15.73
C ASP A 180 10.19 -7.07 -14.31
N GLY A 181 9.33 -6.73 -13.35
CA GLY A 181 9.73 -6.53 -11.95
C GLY A 181 10.17 -7.81 -11.25
N ALA A 182 9.55 -8.94 -11.55
CA ALA A 182 9.87 -10.21 -10.90
C ALA A 182 11.08 -10.92 -11.51
N ALA A 183 11.11 -11.04 -12.83
CA ALA A 183 12.12 -11.78 -13.59
C ALA A 183 13.32 -10.91 -14.01
N GLY A 184 13.17 -9.58 -13.96
CA GLY A 184 14.15 -8.63 -14.44
C GLY A 184 14.03 -8.37 -15.94
N THR A 185 14.77 -7.38 -16.39
CA THR A 185 14.86 -6.97 -17.79
C THR A 185 16.24 -7.25 -18.35
N THR A 186 16.49 -6.87 -19.60
CA THR A 186 17.84 -6.95 -20.17
C THR A 186 18.79 -5.91 -19.60
N ALA A 187 18.27 -4.83 -19.00
CA ALA A 187 19.05 -3.70 -18.49
C ALA A 187 19.09 -3.64 -16.95
N GLY A 188 18.15 -4.31 -16.27
CA GLY A 188 18.04 -4.26 -14.82
C GLY A 188 17.64 -5.58 -14.17
N GLU A 189 18.03 -5.71 -12.91
CA GLU A 189 17.62 -6.83 -12.08
C GLU A 189 16.13 -6.74 -11.70
N GLY A 190 15.46 -7.88 -11.67
CA GLY A 190 14.18 -8.04 -11.00
C GLY A 190 14.35 -8.73 -9.64
N LEU A 191 13.23 -9.02 -8.98
CA LEU A 191 13.21 -9.65 -7.66
C LEU A 191 13.96 -11.00 -7.64
N LYS A 192 13.95 -11.77 -8.72
CA LYS A 192 14.67 -13.05 -8.81
C LYS A 192 16.17 -12.85 -8.59
N GLN A 193 16.75 -11.84 -9.23
CA GLN A 193 18.17 -11.51 -9.13
C GLN A 193 18.48 -10.89 -7.77
N THR A 194 17.63 -9.98 -7.25
CA THR A 194 17.88 -9.35 -5.96
C THR A 194 17.79 -10.34 -4.80
N ILE A 195 16.85 -11.29 -4.85
CA ILE A 195 16.76 -12.40 -3.89
C ILE A 195 18.02 -13.27 -3.97
N ALA A 196 18.49 -13.63 -5.16
CA ALA A 196 19.70 -14.43 -5.32
C ALA A 196 20.94 -13.69 -4.80
N ARG A 197 21.08 -12.40 -5.13
CA ARG A 197 22.19 -11.54 -4.71
C ARG A 197 22.22 -11.29 -3.20
N SER A 198 21.08 -11.44 -2.51
CA SER A 198 21.03 -11.35 -1.05
C SER A 198 21.92 -12.39 -0.34
N GLY A 199 22.23 -13.51 -1.01
CA GLY A 199 23.05 -14.60 -0.47
C GLY A 199 22.40 -15.39 0.67
N ALA A 200 21.16 -15.06 1.06
CA ALA A 200 20.46 -15.74 2.14
C ALA A 200 19.68 -16.96 1.64
N SER A 201 19.70 -18.04 2.42
CA SER A 201 18.93 -19.26 2.16
C SER A 201 17.62 -19.34 2.96
N ASP A 202 17.55 -18.63 4.08
CA ASP A 202 16.36 -18.53 4.94
C ASP A 202 15.37 -17.45 4.43
N VAL A 203 14.30 -17.20 5.20
CA VAL A 203 13.27 -16.20 4.84
C VAL A 203 13.83 -14.79 4.65
N SER A 204 14.98 -14.46 5.26
CA SER A 204 15.58 -13.12 5.12
C SER A 204 15.97 -12.80 3.69
N LYS A 205 16.09 -13.80 2.80
CA LYS A 205 16.30 -13.59 1.36
C LYS A 205 15.23 -12.72 0.72
N TYR A 206 13.98 -12.81 1.19
CA TYR A 206 12.88 -11.97 0.70
C TYR A 206 13.04 -10.53 1.20
N TYR A 207 13.32 -10.32 2.48
CA TYR A 207 13.48 -8.97 3.04
C TYR A 207 14.72 -8.26 2.50
N LYS A 208 15.84 -8.98 2.39
CA LYS A 208 17.06 -8.47 1.76
C LYS A 208 16.87 -8.24 0.26
N GLY A 209 16.18 -9.14 -0.43
CA GLY A 209 15.80 -8.98 -1.84
C GLY A 209 14.95 -7.72 -2.05
N ALA A 210 14.00 -7.43 -1.16
CA ALA A 210 13.18 -6.22 -1.20
C ALA A 210 14.04 -4.96 -1.03
N ARG A 211 14.99 -4.96 -0.09
CA ARG A 211 15.93 -3.83 0.09
C ARG A 211 16.78 -3.61 -1.17
N LEU A 212 17.32 -4.69 -1.73
CA LEU A 212 18.12 -4.65 -2.95
C LEU A 212 17.31 -4.21 -4.18
N TYR A 213 16.02 -4.56 -4.25
CA TYR A 213 15.12 -4.07 -5.28
C TYR A 213 14.88 -2.56 -5.15
N ASN A 214 14.60 -2.07 -3.94
CA ASN A 214 14.32 -0.66 -3.69
C ASN A 214 15.52 0.26 -3.87
N SER A 215 16.73 -0.18 -3.49
CA SER A 215 17.89 0.72 -3.36
C SER A 215 19.17 0.21 -4.03
N GLY A 216 19.14 -0.97 -4.64
CA GLY A 216 20.30 -1.60 -5.26
C GLY A 216 21.38 -2.09 -4.28
N SER A 217 21.29 -1.75 -2.99
CA SER A 217 22.30 -2.02 -1.98
C SER A 217 21.70 -2.34 -0.62
N ILE A 218 22.49 -2.95 0.26
CA ILE A 218 22.19 -3.07 1.69
C ILE A 218 23.27 -2.29 2.40
N ASP A 219 22.89 -1.47 3.38
CA ASP A 219 23.82 -0.72 4.20
C ASP A 219 24.88 -1.64 4.84
N SER A 220 26.08 -1.11 5.06
CA SER A 220 27.21 -1.88 5.63
C SER A 220 26.91 -2.48 7.02
N SER A 221 25.99 -1.90 7.79
CA SER A 221 25.51 -2.47 9.05
C SER A 221 24.64 -3.72 8.89
N GLY A 222 24.17 -3.99 7.67
CA GLY A 222 23.15 -4.99 7.37
C GLY A 222 21.73 -4.58 7.74
N ASN A 223 21.51 -3.39 8.33
CA ASN A 223 20.18 -2.92 8.68
C ASN A 223 19.38 -2.57 7.42
N LEU A 224 18.26 -3.26 7.23
CA LEU A 224 17.35 -3.07 6.12
C LEU A 224 16.56 -1.77 6.21
N GLY A 225 16.67 -0.99 7.30
CA GLY A 225 16.16 0.37 7.40
C GLY A 225 17.21 1.48 7.18
N ALA A 226 18.48 1.14 6.93
CA ALA A 226 19.56 2.12 6.78
C ALA A 226 19.99 2.31 5.30
N GLY A 227 20.97 3.19 5.08
CA GLY A 227 21.57 3.43 3.75
C GLY A 227 20.81 4.47 2.91
N ILE A 228 21.06 4.48 1.60
CA ILE A 228 20.40 5.39 0.65
C ILE A 228 19.15 4.69 0.12
N ALA A 229 18.01 4.89 0.77
CA ALA A 229 16.79 4.19 0.39
C ALA A 229 15.51 4.85 0.94
N THR A 230 14.34 4.39 0.47
CA THR A 230 13.12 4.52 1.26
C THR A 230 13.25 3.59 2.46
N HIS A 231 13.44 4.15 3.64
CA HIS A 231 13.92 3.43 4.80
C HIS A 231 12.86 2.47 5.37
N CYS A 232 11.57 2.86 5.37
CA CYS A 232 10.50 1.98 5.86
C CYS A 232 10.09 0.87 4.90
N TYR A 233 10.55 0.90 3.65
CA TYR A 233 10.13 0.01 2.56
C TYR A 233 10.05 -1.47 2.97
N VAL A 234 11.09 -1.99 3.60
CA VAL A 234 11.18 -3.43 3.90
C VAL A 234 10.31 -3.81 5.11
N SER A 235 10.16 -2.88 6.07
CA SER A 235 9.21 -3.03 7.17
C SER A 235 7.78 -3.08 6.61
N ASP A 236 7.46 -2.22 5.64
CA ASP A 236 6.14 -2.19 5.00
C ASP A 236 5.84 -3.46 4.20
N VAL A 237 6.84 -3.99 3.50
CA VAL A 237 6.75 -5.29 2.80
C VAL A 237 6.49 -6.42 3.80
N ALA A 238 7.23 -6.48 4.91
CA ALA A 238 7.01 -7.48 5.96
C ALA A 238 5.59 -7.38 6.55
N ASN A 239 5.08 -6.17 6.77
CA ASN A 239 3.73 -5.97 7.27
C ASN A 239 2.66 -6.42 6.29
N ARG A 240 2.79 -6.11 4.99
CA ARG A 240 1.86 -6.62 3.96
C ARG A 240 1.84 -8.14 3.93
N LEU A 241 3.01 -8.77 4.00
CA LEU A 241 3.14 -10.23 4.07
C LEU A 241 2.47 -10.83 5.30
N THR A 242 2.37 -10.09 6.40
CA THR A 242 1.68 -10.51 7.63
C THR A 242 0.23 -9.99 7.75
N GLY A 243 -0.32 -9.39 6.69
CA GLY A 243 -1.73 -9.04 6.61
C GLY A 243 -2.09 -7.59 6.92
N TRP A 244 -1.12 -6.68 6.98
CA TRP A 244 -1.38 -5.24 7.06
C TRP A 244 -2.01 -4.72 5.77
N VAL A 245 -3.07 -3.93 5.91
CA VAL A 245 -3.82 -3.34 4.79
C VAL A 245 -4.00 -1.83 5.00
N SER A 246 -4.54 -1.43 6.15
CA SER A 246 -5.06 -0.08 6.36
C SER A 246 -4.76 0.51 7.73
N ALA A 247 -4.26 -0.30 8.67
CA ALA A 247 -3.90 0.18 9.99
C ALA A 247 -2.89 1.33 9.90
N PRO A 248 -2.88 2.26 10.88
CA PRO A 248 -1.92 3.35 10.91
C PRO A 248 -0.48 2.83 10.72
N HIS A 249 0.24 3.48 9.81
CA HIS A 249 1.62 3.17 9.51
C HIS A 249 2.50 3.65 10.66
N GLY A 250 3.28 2.74 11.25
CA GLY A 250 4.06 3.00 12.47
C GLY A 250 5.55 3.22 12.24
N CYS A 251 6.06 3.07 11.01
CA CYS A 251 7.47 3.22 10.74
C CYS A 251 7.84 4.69 10.48
N VAL A 252 8.97 5.10 11.05
CA VAL A 252 9.48 6.46 10.92
C VAL A 252 10.77 6.42 10.12
N GLU A 253 10.74 7.00 8.92
CA GLU A 253 11.86 7.05 7.96
C GLU A 253 13.18 7.52 8.61
N ALA A 254 13.11 8.55 9.46
CA ALA A 254 14.28 9.15 10.09
C ALA A 254 14.96 8.26 11.16
N THR A 255 14.25 7.28 11.74
CA THR A 255 14.76 6.51 12.89
C THR A 255 14.90 5.02 12.62
N ILE A 256 14.21 4.48 11.62
CA ILE A 256 14.24 3.03 11.33
C ILE A 256 15.65 2.49 11.05
N GLY A 257 16.54 3.31 10.47
CA GLY A 257 17.94 2.92 10.24
C GLY A 257 18.75 2.64 11.52
N SER A 258 18.26 3.10 12.67
CA SER A 258 18.87 2.85 13.99
C SER A 258 18.13 1.77 14.79
N VAL A 259 16.98 1.28 14.31
CA VAL A 259 16.22 0.23 14.99
C VAL A 259 16.90 -1.11 14.73
N THR A 260 17.42 -1.73 15.78
CA THR A 260 18.03 -3.07 15.74
C THR A 260 17.26 -4.01 16.66
N GLY A 261 16.55 -5.00 16.10
CA GLY A 261 15.85 -6.01 16.90
C GLY A 261 14.35 -5.77 17.09
N GLN A 262 13.79 -6.50 18.05
CA GLN A 262 12.41 -6.95 18.18
C GLN A 262 11.34 -5.94 17.76
N ALA A 263 10.38 -6.40 16.95
CA ALA A 263 9.26 -5.61 16.47
C ALA A 263 8.57 -4.85 17.61
N VAL A 264 8.74 -3.53 17.63
CA VAL A 264 7.99 -2.66 18.52
C VAL A 264 6.61 -2.44 17.88
N SER A 265 5.58 -2.92 18.57
CA SER A 265 4.21 -2.52 18.28
C SER A 265 4.13 -1.01 18.47
N GLY A 266 3.81 -0.28 17.41
CA GLY A 266 3.63 1.17 17.47
C GLY A 266 2.39 1.50 18.30
N GLY A 267 2.58 1.63 19.61
CA GLY A 267 1.61 2.12 20.57
C GLY A 267 2.31 3.15 21.44
N ASP A 268 1.82 4.37 21.37
CA ASP A 268 2.22 5.54 22.15
C ASP A 268 2.30 5.20 23.65
N ASP A 269 3.50 5.15 24.25
CA ASP A 269 3.73 5.64 25.62
C ASP A 269 5.23 5.78 25.96
N THR A 270 5.54 6.85 26.65
CA THR A 270 6.86 7.21 27.17
C THR A 270 7.02 6.59 28.56
N THR A 271 7.76 5.49 28.71
CA THR A 271 8.27 5.10 30.05
C THR A 271 9.67 4.51 30.02
N THR A 272 10.51 5.10 30.87
CA THR A 272 11.90 4.80 31.24
C THR A 272 12.08 3.37 31.77
N PRO A 273 13.23 2.70 31.57
CA PRO A 273 13.38 1.29 31.89
C PRO A 273 13.65 1.04 33.38
N THR A 274 12.90 0.12 33.99
CA THR A 274 13.24 -0.49 35.28
C THR A 274 13.54 -1.98 35.13
N THR A 275 14.69 -2.35 35.69
CA THR A 275 15.35 -3.67 35.74
C THR A 275 14.47 -4.80 36.30
N PRO A 276 14.66 -6.08 35.91
CA PRO A 276 13.81 -7.18 36.36
C PRO A 276 14.20 -7.69 37.75
N THR A 277 13.22 -7.86 38.64
CA THR A 277 13.34 -8.69 39.85
C THR A 277 12.33 -9.84 39.83
N THR A 278 12.87 -11.01 40.17
CA THR A 278 12.33 -12.38 40.29
C THR A 278 11.02 -12.49 41.11
N PRO A 279 10.14 -13.49 40.82
CA PRO A 279 8.79 -13.54 41.37
C PRO A 279 8.72 -14.24 42.74
N THR A 280 7.94 -13.68 43.66
CA THR A 280 7.45 -14.36 44.87
C THR A 280 5.93 -14.29 44.98
N THR A 281 5.36 -15.43 45.36
CA THR A 281 3.96 -15.87 45.45
C THR A 281 3.08 -15.01 46.38
N PRO A 282 1.74 -14.93 46.17
CA PRO A 282 0.88 -13.93 46.80
C PRO A 282 0.29 -14.39 48.15
N LYS A 283 0.25 -13.47 49.13
CA LYS A 283 -0.51 -13.62 50.38
C LYS A 283 -1.75 -12.73 50.33
N VAL A 284 -2.91 -13.35 50.42
CA VAL A 284 -4.25 -12.74 50.43
C VAL A 284 -4.54 -12.14 51.80
N THR A 285 -5.08 -10.91 51.82
CA THR A 285 -5.83 -10.34 52.95
C THR A 285 -6.90 -9.36 52.43
N PRO A 286 -7.97 -9.09 53.21
CA PRO A 286 -9.33 -8.98 52.68
C PRO A 286 -9.81 -7.57 52.33
N VAL A 287 -10.89 -7.58 51.54
CA VAL A 287 -11.67 -6.48 50.99
C VAL A 287 -12.33 -5.63 52.08
N SER A 288 -12.18 -4.31 52.00
CA SER A 288 -13.03 -3.32 52.68
C SER A 288 -13.73 -2.42 51.66
N THR A 289 -15.02 -2.18 51.89
CA THR A 289 -16.01 -1.51 51.06
C THR A 289 -15.77 0.01 50.83
N PRO A 290 -16.41 0.61 49.81
CA PRO A 290 -16.00 1.92 49.28
C PRO A 290 -16.65 3.12 50.01
N LYS A 291 -15.85 4.15 50.27
CA LYS A 291 -16.28 5.46 50.78
C LYS A 291 -16.37 6.46 49.63
N VAL A 292 -17.58 6.97 49.38
CA VAL A 292 -17.90 7.99 48.38
C VAL A 292 -17.25 9.34 48.74
N THR A 293 -16.64 10.02 47.76
CA THR A 293 -16.07 11.37 47.87
C THR A 293 -16.44 12.17 46.59
N PRO A 294 -16.71 13.49 46.67
CA PRO A 294 -17.59 14.18 45.71
C PRO A 294 -16.88 14.76 44.48
N THR A 295 -17.70 15.04 43.46
CA THR A 295 -17.40 15.62 42.14
C THR A 295 -16.63 16.95 42.18
N PRO A 296 -15.58 17.16 41.35
CA PRO A 296 -14.94 18.47 41.21
C PRO A 296 -15.63 19.39 40.20
N LYS A 297 -15.56 20.69 40.50
CA LYS A 297 -16.15 21.86 39.81
C LYS A 297 -15.35 22.26 38.54
N PRO A 298 -15.95 22.95 37.54
CA PRO A 298 -15.28 23.31 36.28
C PRO A 298 -14.16 24.34 36.48
N THR A 299 -13.01 24.15 35.81
CA THR A 299 -11.88 25.09 35.80
C THR A 299 -11.56 25.59 34.38
N THR A 300 -11.29 26.89 34.30
CA THR A 300 -11.00 27.70 33.10
C THR A 300 -9.63 27.36 32.48
N PRO A 301 -9.42 27.44 31.14
CA PRO A 301 -8.17 27.00 30.50
C PRO A 301 -6.98 27.93 30.79
N LYS A 302 -5.82 27.32 31.07
CA LYS A 302 -4.53 27.99 31.26
C LYS A 302 -3.86 28.29 29.89
N PRO A 303 -3.13 29.40 29.72
CA PRO A 303 -2.49 29.76 28.45
C PRO A 303 -1.40 28.75 28.03
N THR A 304 -1.42 28.34 26.77
CA THR A 304 -0.45 27.42 26.14
C THR A 304 0.85 28.13 25.77
N THR A 305 1.97 27.52 26.16
CA THR A 305 3.34 27.91 25.82
C THR A 305 3.61 27.69 24.31
N PRO A 306 4.42 28.52 23.62
CA PRO A 306 4.64 28.40 22.18
C PRO A 306 5.42 27.13 21.85
N THR A 307 4.85 26.27 21.00
CA THR A 307 5.54 25.10 20.44
C THR A 307 6.62 25.57 19.47
N THR A 308 7.87 25.18 19.68
CA THR A 308 8.97 25.46 18.78
C THR A 308 8.72 24.81 17.41
N LYS A 309 8.66 25.64 16.36
CA LYS A 309 8.50 25.21 14.96
C LYS A 309 9.67 24.29 14.55
N GLN A 310 9.37 23.19 13.86
CA GLN A 310 10.38 22.24 13.38
C GLN A 310 11.12 22.80 12.16
N VAL A 311 12.39 22.41 11.99
CA VAL A 311 13.17 22.73 10.78
C VAL A 311 13.15 21.50 9.86
N GLY A 312 12.95 21.71 8.56
CA GLY A 312 12.99 20.61 7.59
C GLY A 312 14.39 20.02 7.42
N ASP A 313 14.45 18.78 6.91
CA ASP A 313 15.70 18.06 6.71
C ASP A 313 16.58 18.74 5.66
N LYS A 314 17.90 18.72 5.84
CA LYS A 314 18.84 19.38 4.91
C LYS A 314 18.88 18.75 3.51
N SER A 315 18.39 17.52 3.38
CA SER A 315 18.34 16.74 2.15
C SER A 315 17.02 15.98 2.11
N PRO A 316 16.43 15.74 0.92
CA PRO A 316 15.27 14.85 0.83
C PRO A 316 15.66 13.43 1.26
N SER A 317 14.79 12.79 2.05
CA SER A 317 14.93 11.39 2.46
C SER A 317 14.20 10.42 1.53
N ALA A 318 13.42 10.93 0.58
CA ALA A 318 12.72 10.15 -0.43
C ALA A 318 12.72 10.86 -1.80
N GLN A 319 11.99 10.32 -2.77
CA GLN A 319 11.86 10.94 -4.08
C GLN A 319 11.27 12.35 -3.94
N LYS A 320 11.94 13.33 -4.55
CA LYS A 320 11.44 14.72 -4.55
C LYS A 320 10.08 14.77 -5.24
N ALA A 321 9.13 15.48 -4.63
CA ALA A 321 7.86 15.78 -5.27
C ALA A 321 8.11 16.50 -6.61
N PRO A 322 7.49 16.07 -7.72
CA PRO A 322 7.45 16.85 -8.95
C PRO A 322 7.17 18.34 -8.70
N GLY A 323 8.05 19.20 -9.23
CA GLY A 323 8.00 20.65 -9.04
C GLY A 323 8.61 21.16 -7.72
N ALA A 324 9.17 20.30 -6.88
CA ALA A 324 9.93 20.74 -5.70
C ALA A 324 11.18 21.54 -6.12
N SER A 325 11.37 22.69 -5.48
CA SER A 325 12.42 23.65 -5.81
C SER A 325 13.82 23.05 -5.69
N SER A 326 14.67 23.31 -6.67
CA SER A 326 16.10 22.97 -6.61
C SER A 326 16.86 23.79 -5.58
N ALA A 327 16.33 24.95 -5.16
CA ALA A 327 16.90 25.81 -4.13
C ALA A 327 16.41 25.47 -2.71
N CYS A 328 15.73 24.34 -2.53
CA CYS A 328 15.16 23.96 -1.24
C CYS A 328 16.23 23.80 -0.14
N LYS A 329 15.98 24.41 1.02
CA LYS A 329 16.84 24.37 2.21
C LYS A 329 16.34 23.43 3.31
N GLY A 330 15.07 23.02 3.24
CA GLY A 330 14.46 22.11 4.20
C GLY A 330 13.43 21.20 3.54
N TRP A 331 13.57 19.89 3.72
CA TRP A 331 12.76 18.85 3.11
C TRP A 331 11.88 18.14 4.14
N TYR A 332 10.75 17.64 3.68
CA TYR A 332 9.88 16.80 4.49
C TYR A 332 9.21 15.72 3.64
N THR A 333 9.38 14.46 4.03
CA THR A 333 8.74 13.32 3.38
C THR A 333 7.35 13.09 3.94
N ILE A 334 6.36 13.04 3.05
CA ILE A 334 4.95 12.91 3.43
C ILE A 334 4.69 11.50 3.93
N SER A 335 4.12 11.41 5.14
CA SER A 335 3.63 10.17 5.74
C SER A 335 2.11 10.13 5.76
N ASN A 336 1.53 8.96 6.06
CA ASN A 336 0.08 8.79 6.04
C ASN A 336 -0.59 9.73 7.05
N GLY A 337 -1.68 10.38 6.66
CA GLY A 337 -2.36 11.41 7.46
C GLY A 337 -1.71 12.79 7.44
N ASN A 338 -0.60 12.99 6.70
CA ASN A 338 -0.12 14.33 6.41
C ASN A 338 -1.01 15.00 5.37
N VAL A 339 -1.36 16.24 5.65
CA VAL A 339 -2.03 17.18 4.75
C VAL A 339 -1.32 18.52 4.85
N CYS A 340 -1.53 19.47 3.93
CA CYS A 340 -0.76 20.71 3.93
C CYS A 340 -0.91 21.49 5.23
N THR A 341 -2.09 21.49 5.86
CA THR A 341 -2.29 22.12 7.17
C THR A 341 -1.40 21.52 8.26
N THR A 342 -1.10 20.21 8.19
CA THR A 342 -0.14 19.59 9.12
C THR A 342 1.29 20.06 8.87
N LEU A 343 1.68 20.28 7.60
CA LEU A 343 3.00 20.82 7.25
C LEU A 343 3.11 22.30 7.65
N GLU A 344 2.08 23.09 7.36
CA GLU A 344 1.99 24.50 7.74
C GLU A 344 2.16 24.66 9.25
N ASN A 345 1.46 23.86 10.05
CA ASN A 345 1.57 23.90 11.50
C ASN A 345 2.94 23.39 12.00
N LYS A 346 3.45 22.31 11.41
CA LYS A 346 4.69 21.66 11.83
C LYS A 346 5.92 22.54 11.58
N PHE A 347 6.03 23.12 10.40
CA PHE A 347 7.16 23.96 9.98
C PHE A 347 6.87 25.45 10.16
N GLY A 348 5.62 25.80 10.46
CA GLY A 348 5.19 27.18 10.64
C GLY A 348 5.28 28.01 9.37
N VAL A 349 4.95 27.40 8.23
CA VAL A 349 4.98 27.97 6.88
C VAL A 349 3.54 28.13 6.38
N SER A 350 3.30 29.00 5.40
CA SER A 350 1.98 29.14 4.77
C SER A 350 1.85 28.21 3.57
N MET A 351 0.61 27.89 3.20
CA MET A 351 0.29 27.14 1.99
C MET A 351 0.88 27.82 0.74
N ALA A 352 0.81 29.16 0.67
CA ALA A 352 1.42 29.92 -0.41
C ALA A 352 2.95 29.70 -0.51
N ASN A 353 3.65 29.54 0.62
CA ASN A 353 5.07 29.20 0.60
C ASN A 353 5.31 27.74 0.19
N LEU A 354 4.46 26.81 0.66
CA LEU A 354 4.53 25.39 0.24
C LEU A 354 4.33 25.25 -1.28
N GLU A 355 3.34 25.93 -1.87
CA GLU A 355 3.12 25.95 -3.33
C GLU A 355 4.29 26.62 -4.06
N LYS A 356 4.79 27.74 -3.54
CA LYS A 356 5.92 28.45 -4.14
C LYS A 356 7.18 27.58 -4.22
N TRP A 357 7.43 26.79 -3.18
CA TRP A 357 8.60 25.90 -3.14
C TRP A 357 8.34 24.53 -3.78
N ASN A 358 7.09 24.20 -4.08
CA ASN A 358 6.68 22.97 -4.73
C ASN A 358 5.67 23.31 -5.81
N THR A 359 6.14 23.73 -6.99
CA THR A 359 5.28 24.25 -8.07
C THR A 359 4.32 23.21 -8.64
N GLY A 360 4.55 21.93 -8.36
CA GLY A 360 3.62 20.84 -8.66
C GLY A 360 2.55 20.60 -7.59
N LEU A 361 2.64 21.19 -6.40
CA LEU A 361 1.65 21.08 -5.33
C LEU A 361 0.44 21.95 -5.66
N LYS A 362 -0.77 21.37 -5.61
CA LYS A 362 -2.03 22.08 -5.80
C LYS A 362 -2.43 22.85 -4.55
N SER A 363 -3.20 23.92 -4.74
CA SER A 363 -3.66 24.78 -3.65
C SER A 363 -4.67 24.14 -2.71
N ASP A 364 -5.36 23.09 -3.16
CA ASP A 364 -6.22 22.26 -2.31
C ASP A 364 -5.46 21.12 -1.60
N CYS A 365 -4.14 21.02 -1.80
CA CYS A 365 -3.29 19.97 -1.28
C CYS A 365 -3.71 18.53 -1.67
N SER A 366 -4.58 18.38 -2.67
CA SER A 366 -5.16 17.07 -3.05
C SER A 366 -4.13 16.11 -3.64
N ASN A 367 -2.95 16.61 -4.04
CA ASN A 367 -1.88 15.84 -4.65
C ASN A 367 -0.61 15.79 -3.78
N LEU A 368 -0.78 15.82 -2.47
CA LEU A 368 0.31 15.56 -1.53
C LEU A 368 0.64 14.06 -1.55
N TRP A 369 1.73 13.68 -2.22
CA TRP A 369 2.05 12.27 -2.45
C TRP A 369 2.72 11.64 -1.23
N LEU A 370 2.10 10.58 -0.71
CA LEU A 370 2.67 9.74 0.32
C LEU A 370 4.03 9.18 -0.14
N GLY A 371 5.04 9.28 0.71
CA GLY A 371 6.39 8.81 0.43
C GLY A 371 7.24 9.76 -0.42
N TYR A 372 6.75 10.95 -0.81
CA TYR A 372 7.54 11.95 -1.54
C TYR A 372 8.06 13.05 -0.61
N SER A 373 9.25 13.58 -0.89
CA SER A 373 9.84 14.72 -0.19
C SER A 373 9.39 16.04 -0.81
N TYR A 374 8.71 16.88 -0.02
CA TYR A 374 8.33 18.24 -0.38
C TYR A 374 9.26 19.25 0.30
N CYS A 375 9.47 20.38 -0.37
CA CYS A 375 10.20 21.50 0.18
C CYS A 375 9.36 22.26 1.21
N VAL A 376 9.89 22.42 2.42
CA VAL A 376 9.25 23.12 3.54
C VAL A 376 10.06 24.34 4.02
N SER A 377 11.17 24.66 3.35
CA SER A 377 11.95 25.89 3.55
C SER A 377 12.87 26.14 2.34
N ALA A 378 13.02 27.37 1.87
CA ALA A 378 13.91 27.74 0.74
C ALA A 378 14.66 29.06 0.95
#